data_AF-A0A3B9FWE4-F1
#
_entry.id   AF-A0A3B9FWE4-F1
#
_cell.length_a   1.000
_cell.length_b   1.000
_cell.length_c   1.000
_cell.angle_alpha   90.00
_cell.angle_beta   90.00
_cell.angle_gamma   90.00
#
_symmetry.space_group_name_H-M   'P 1'
#
loop_
_entity.id
_entity.type
_entity.pdbx_description
1 polymer ?
#
loop_
_entity_poly.entity_id
_entity_poly.type
_entity_poly.pdbx_seq_one_letter_code
_entity_poly.pdbx_strand_id
1 'polypeptide(L)'
;MRGRVIQSTGSWYEVLLDNGASISCRLKGRFRLEDKKLTNPVAVGDVVEVDADQEGSSVITEIGKRQNYLVRESPQKKEHTHIIASNIDQVVVIATLHQPRTSTGFIDRVLFMAEVYGIPGYVVFNKCDL
;
A
#
# COMPACT_ATOMS: atom_id res chain seq x y z
N MET A 1 14.60 -5.39 -13.58
CA MET A 1 15.25 -4.58 -12.51
C MET A 1 14.33 -4.64 -11.31
N ARG A 2 14.86 -4.74 -10.09
CA ARG A 2 14.03 -4.84 -8.89
C ARG A 2 13.88 -3.50 -8.18
N GLY A 3 12.70 -3.26 -7.61
CA GLY A 3 12.43 -2.09 -6.81
C GLY A 3 11.17 -2.20 -5.97
N ARG A 4 10.81 -1.11 -5.31
CA ARG A 4 9.65 -0.99 -4.43
C ARG A 4 8.73 0.12 -4.89
N VAL A 5 7.44 -0.17 -4.96
CA VAL A 5 6.43 0.85 -5.28
C VAL A 5 6.33 1.83 -4.13
N ILE A 6 6.61 3.10 -4.37
CA ILE A 6 6.55 4.18 -3.37
C ILE A 6 5.35 5.11 -3.57
N GLN A 7 4.81 5.16 -4.80
CA GLN A 7 3.62 5.95 -5.11
C GLN A 7 2.74 5.24 -6.15
N SER A 8 1.42 5.41 -6.03
CA SER A 8 0.43 4.95 -7.01
C SER A 8 -0.51 6.10 -7.37
N THR A 9 -0.59 6.46 -8.65
CA THR A 9 -1.44 7.54 -9.17
C THR A 9 -2.11 7.10 -10.46
N GLY A 10 -3.39 6.72 -10.38
CA GLY A 10 -4.14 6.21 -11.53
C GLY A 10 -3.51 4.91 -12.07
N SER A 11 -3.02 4.94 -13.31
CA SER A 11 -2.32 3.80 -13.94
C SER A 11 -0.80 3.88 -13.87
N TRP A 12 -0.26 4.86 -13.13
CA TRP A 12 1.18 5.10 -12.98
C TRP A 12 1.64 4.76 -11.58
N TYR A 13 2.83 4.16 -11.50
CA TYR A 13 3.47 3.74 -10.27
C TYR A 13 4.88 4.30 -10.24
N GLU A 14 5.26 4.95 -9.14
CA GLU A 14 6.65 5.32 -8.93
C GLU A 14 7.35 4.18 -8.18
N VAL A 15 8.45 3.69 -8.76
CA VAL A 15 9.22 2.58 -8.23
C VAL A 15 10.59 3.08 -7.84
N LEU A 16 10.92 2.94 -6.56
CA LEU A 16 12.28 3.13 -6.03
C LEU A 16 13.08 1.87 -6.30
N LEU A 17 14.03 1.94 -7.22
CA LEU A 17 14.93 0.85 -7.56
C LEU A 17 15.94 0.59 -6.44
N ASP A 18 16.50 -0.61 -6.40
CA ASP A 18 17.53 -1.00 -5.43
C ASP A 18 18.81 -0.13 -5.50
N ASN A 19 19.04 0.56 -6.62
CA ASN A 19 20.14 1.51 -6.79
C ASN A 19 19.83 2.94 -6.29
N GLY A 20 18.63 3.16 -5.73
CA GLY A 20 18.19 4.45 -5.19
C GLY A 20 17.53 5.39 -6.19
N ALA A 21 17.46 5.05 -7.49
CA ALA A 21 16.75 5.85 -8.47
C ALA A 21 15.24 5.58 -8.42
N SER A 22 14.43 6.64 -8.56
CA SER A 22 12.98 6.53 -8.77
C SER A 22 12.66 6.55 -10.26
N ILE A 23 11.82 5.63 -10.71
CA ILE A 23 11.34 5.59 -12.10
C ILE A 23 9.80 5.48 -12.15
N SER A 24 9.21 6.05 -13.20
CA SER A 24 7.77 5.97 -13.44
C SER A 24 7.44 4.76 -14.31
N CYS A 25 6.57 3.91 -13.79
CA CYS A 25 6.20 2.64 -14.39
C CYS A 25 4.69 2.54 -14.67
N ARG A 26 4.34 1.74 -15.67
CA ARG A 26 2.97 1.26 -15.90
C ARG A 26 2.86 -0.22 -15.61
N LEU A 27 1.64 -0.71 -15.39
CA LEU A 27 1.41 -2.15 -15.25
C LEU A 27 1.36 -2.81 -16.62
N LYS A 28 2.10 -3.91 -16.83
CA LYS A 28 1.98 -4.71 -18.05
C LYS A 28 0.57 -5.27 -18.18
N GLY A 29 -0.05 -5.13 -19.36
CA GLY A 29 -1.48 -5.40 -19.59
C GLY A 29 -1.98 -6.79 -19.17
N ARG A 30 -1.10 -7.78 -19.03
CA ARG A 30 -1.42 -9.15 -18.61
C ARG A 30 -1.95 -9.25 -17.17
N PHE A 31 -1.51 -8.38 -16.25
CA PHE A 31 -1.97 -8.40 -14.85
C PHE A 31 -3.45 -8.03 -14.66
N ARG A 32 -4.08 -7.41 -15.67
CA ARG A 32 -5.53 -7.11 -15.61
C ARG A 32 -6.40 -8.35 -15.83
N LEU A 33 -5.84 -9.46 -16.32
CA LEU A 33 -6.61 -10.61 -16.79
C LEU A 33 -6.64 -11.79 -15.80
N GLU A 34 -5.65 -11.91 -14.91
CA GLU A 34 -5.47 -13.12 -14.11
C GLU A 34 -6.24 -13.13 -12.77
N ASP A 35 -6.64 -11.97 -12.21
CA ASP A 35 -7.42 -11.92 -10.96
C ASP A 35 -8.55 -10.87 -10.99
N LYS A 36 -9.75 -11.28 -11.41
CA LYS A 36 -10.95 -10.41 -11.55
C LYS A 36 -11.51 -9.83 -10.23
N LYS A 37 -10.89 -10.06 -9.07
CA LYS A 37 -11.39 -9.62 -7.75
C LYS A 37 -10.65 -8.40 -7.16
N LEU A 38 -9.56 -7.96 -7.78
CA LEU A 38 -8.76 -6.81 -7.32
C LEU A 38 -8.85 -5.68 -8.36
N THR A 39 -9.41 -4.53 -8.00
CA THR A 39 -9.50 -3.36 -8.91
C THR A 39 -8.15 -2.72 -9.20
N ASN A 40 -7.17 -2.93 -8.31
CA ASN A 40 -5.79 -2.51 -8.49
C ASN A 40 -4.86 -3.61 -7.95
N PRO A 41 -4.14 -4.35 -8.81
CA PRO A 41 -3.30 -5.45 -8.36
C PRO A 41 -2.02 -4.99 -7.68
N VAL A 42 -1.58 -3.74 -7.92
CA VAL A 42 -0.37 -3.15 -7.32
C VAL A 42 -0.73 -2.20 -6.20
N ALA A 43 -0.05 -2.34 -5.07
CA ALA A 43 -0.14 -1.47 -3.91
C ALA A 43 1.21 -0.80 -3.60
N VAL A 44 1.17 0.34 -2.90
CA VAL A 44 2.37 0.94 -2.33
C VAL A 44 3.01 -0.03 -1.34
N GLY A 45 4.33 -0.16 -1.40
CA GLY A 45 5.11 -1.13 -0.64
C GLY A 45 5.36 -2.45 -1.37
N ASP A 46 4.70 -2.72 -2.50
CA ASP A 46 4.97 -3.92 -3.29
C ASP A 46 6.41 -3.92 -3.81
N VAL A 47 7.07 -5.07 -3.69
CA VAL A 47 8.33 -5.34 -4.38
C VAL A 47 8.00 -5.80 -5.79
N VAL A 48 8.59 -5.17 -6.80
CA VAL A 48 8.26 -5.41 -8.20
C VAL A 48 9.51 -5.61 -9.05
N GLU A 49 9.36 -6.40 -10.11
CA GLU A 49 10.28 -6.40 -11.23
C GLU A 49 9.79 -5.43 -12.30
N VAL A 50 10.71 -4.65 -12.84
CA VAL A 50 10.47 -3.64 -13.88
C VAL A 50 11.41 -3.84 -15.06
N ASP A 51 10.86 -3.71 -16.27
CA ASP A 51 11.62 -3.75 -17.52
C ASP A 51 11.39 -2.47 -18.33
N ALA A 52 12.33 -2.17 -19.22
CA ALA A 52 12.14 -1.16 -20.24
C ALA A 52 11.20 -1.68 -21.33
N ASP A 53 10.21 -0.88 -21.69
CA ASP A 53 9.31 -1.10 -22.80
C ASP A 53 9.96 -0.65 -24.13
N GLN A 54 9.48 -1.18 -25.23
CA GLN A 54 10.00 -0.90 -26.58
C GLN A 54 9.85 0.59 -26.97
N GLU A 55 8.93 1.32 -26.32
CA GLU A 55 8.68 2.75 -26.51
C GLU A 55 9.42 3.65 -25.50
N GLY A 56 10.33 3.10 -24.69
CA GLY A 56 11.11 3.87 -23.69
C GLY A 56 10.37 4.14 -22.37
N SER A 57 9.17 3.59 -22.19
CA SER A 57 8.46 3.59 -20.89
C SER A 57 8.96 2.44 -20.01
N SER A 58 8.81 2.51 -18.68
CA SER A 58 9.11 1.37 -17.79
C SER A 58 7.82 0.63 -17.42
N VAL A 59 7.87 -0.69 -17.36
CA VAL A 59 6.70 -1.52 -17.07
C VAL A 59 6.98 -2.47 -15.92
N ILE A 60 6.01 -2.58 -15.00
CA ILE A 60 6.00 -3.62 -13.95
C ILE A 60 5.63 -4.95 -14.62
N THR A 61 6.53 -5.92 -14.52
CA THR A 61 6.41 -7.24 -15.13
C THR A 61 6.11 -8.34 -14.12
N GLU A 62 6.43 -8.12 -12.84
CA GLU A 62 6.13 -9.04 -11.75
C GLU A 62 5.87 -8.30 -10.43
N ILE A 63 4.95 -8.84 -9.62
CA ILE A 63 4.72 -8.42 -8.25
C ILE A 63 5.22 -9.56 -7.35
N GLY A 64 6.21 -9.27 -6.52
CA GLY A 64 6.78 -10.23 -5.58
C GLY A 64 5.78 -10.64 -4.49
N LYS A 65 6.08 -11.76 -3.82
CA LYS A 65 5.28 -12.25 -2.69
C LYS A 65 5.24 -11.21 -1.56
N ARG A 66 4.03 -10.84 -1.14
CA ARG A 66 3.80 -9.94 0.01
C ARG A 66 4.05 -10.68 1.32
N GLN A 67 4.72 -10.01 2.26
CA GLN A 67 4.88 -10.51 3.63
C GLN A 67 3.61 -10.27 4.46
N ASN A 68 3.02 -9.08 4.30
CA ASN A 68 1.74 -8.67 4.88
C ASN A 68 1.10 -7.61 3.97
N TYR A 69 -0.15 -7.24 4.25
CA TYR A 69 -0.86 -6.19 3.53
C TYR A 69 -2.04 -5.66 4.33
N LEU A 70 -2.43 -4.41 4.09
CA LEU A 70 -3.63 -3.81 4.64
C LEU A 70 -4.69 -3.66 3.56
N VAL A 71 -5.92 -4.04 3.87
CA VAL A 71 -7.06 -3.92 2.96
C VAL A 71 -8.14 -3.03 3.51
N ARG A 72 -8.91 -2.44 2.59
CA ARG A 72 -10.21 -1.86 2.88
C ARG A 72 -11.28 -2.42 1.95
N GLU A 73 -12.49 -2.51 2.46
CA GLU A 73 -13.66 -2.74 1.63
C GLU A 73 -13.90 -1.51 0.72
N SER A 74 -14.26 -1.76 -0.54
CA SER A 74 -14.70 -0.70 -1.43
C SER A 74 -16.07 -0.16 -0.99
N PRO A 75 -16.24 1.17 -0.85
CA PRO A 75 -17.52 1.77 -0.45
C PRO A 75 -18.68 1.45 -1.40
N GLN A 76 -18.39 1.15 -2.66
CA GLN A 76 -19.39 1.04 -3.74
C GLN A 76 -19.53 -0.38 -4.30
N LYS A 77 -18.52 -1.24 -4.12
CA LYS A 77 -18.53 -2.62 -4.63
C LYS A 77 -18.03 -3.57 -3.54
N LYS A 78 -18.95 -4.08 -2.73
CA LYS A 78 -18.67 -5.03 -1.64
C LYS A 78 -17.85 -6.27 -2.06
N GLU A 79 -17.85 -6.60 -3.35
CA GLU A 79 -17.09 -7.74 -3.90
C GLU A 79 -15.61 -7.44 -4.19
N HIS A 80 -15.16 -6.19 -4.05
CA HIS A 80 -13.79 -5.79 -4.38
C HIS A 80 -13.07 -5.28 -3.14
N THR A 81 -12.03 -6.02 -2.75
CA THR A 81 -11.12 -5.65 -1.67
C THR A 81 -10.01 -4.78 -2.27
N HIS A 82 -9.72 -3.62 -1.68
CA HIS A 82 -8.62 -2.77 -2.12
C HIS A 82 -7.45 -2.86 -1.15
N ILE A 83 -6.30 -3.28 -1.66
CA ILE A 83 -5.05 -3.28 -0.89
C ILE A 83 -4.53 -1.85 -0.84
N ILE A 84 -4.43 -1.30 0.36
CA ILE A 84 -3.96 0.08 0.58
C ILE A 84 -2.44 0.13 0.54
N ALA A 85 -1.79 -0.81 1.20
CA ALA A 85 -0.35 -0.93 1.29
C ALA A 85 0.07 -2.38 1.59
N SER A 86 1.31 -2.73 1.28
CA SER A 86 1.90 -4.05 1.51
C SER A 86 3.32 -3.94 2.07
N ASN A 87 3.84 -5.05 2.62
CA ASN A 87 5.19 -5.14 3.18
C ASN A 87 5.48 -4.03 4.21
N ILE A 88 4.55 -3.91 5.16
CA ILE A 88 4.52 -2.88 6.19
C ILE A 88 5.23 -3.42 7.43
N ASP A 89 6.21 -2.67 7.92
CA ASP A 89 6.96 -3.04 9.13
C ASP A 89 6.26 -2.58 10.42
N GLN A 90 5.44 -1.52 10.35
CA GLN A 90 4.76 -0.95 11.51
C GLN A 90 3.52 -0.14 11.13
N VAL A 91 2.53 -0.09 12.04
CA VAL A 91 1.40 0.83 12.01
C VAL A 91 1.51 1.79 13.19
N VAL A 92 1.41 3.08 12.93
CA VAL A 92 1.43 4.12 13.98
C VAL A 92 0.12 4.90 13.96
N VAL A 93 -0.66 4.78 15.03
CA VAL A 93 -1.90 5.52 15.24
C VAL A 93 -1.58 6.83 15.93
N ILE A 94 -1.72 7.94 15.20
CA ILE A 94 -1.62 9.27 15.78
C ILE A 94 -2.95 9.63 16.43
N ALA A 95 -2.97 9.69 17.76
CA ALA A 95 -4.14 9.99 18.57
C ALA A 95 -4.00 11.33 19.29
N THR A 96 -5.10 12.04 19.49
CA THR A 96 -5.14 13.31 20.22
C THR A 96 -6.10 13.19 21.39
N LEU A 97 -5.71 13.68 22.57
CA LEU A 97 -6.58 13.70 23.75
C LEU A 97 -7.63 14.81 23.67
N HIS A 98 -7.30 15.90 22.98
CA HIS A 98 -8.14 17.08 22.83
C HIS A 98 -8.01 17.70 21.42
N GLN A 99 -9.04 18.43 20.99
CA GLN A 99 -9.09 19.21 19.74
C GLN A 99 -8.68 18.50 18.43
N PRO A 100 -9.43 17.52 17.90
CA PRO A 100 -10.52 16.79 18.53
C PRO A 100 -9.99 15.61 19.34
N ARG A 101 -10.81 15.04 20.22
CA ARG A 101 -10.46 13.76 20.87
C ARG A 101 -10.54 12.63 19.85
N THR A 102 -9.48 11.83 19.72
CA THR A 102 -9.50 10.59 18.94
C THR A 102 -10.36 9.55 19.68
N SER A 103 -11.31 8.95 18.98
CA SER A 103 -12.16 7.90 19.54
C SER A 103 -11.34 6.64 19.86
N THR A 104 -11.53 6.07 21.04
CA THR A 104 -10.89 4.78 21.42
C THR A 104 -11.32 3.66 20.47
N GLY A 105 -12.59 3.62 20.07
CA GLY A 105 -13.07 2.64 19.08
C GLY A 105 -12.48 2.83 17.67
N PHE A 106 -11.88 3.96 17.35
CA PHE A 106 -11.05 4.08 16.15
C PHE A 106 -9.67 3.45 16.37
N ILE A 107 -9.02 3.76 17.49
CA ILE A 107 -7.71 3.21 17.86
C ILE A 107 -7.78 1.67 17.90
N ASP A 108 -8.78 1.12 18.60
CA ASP A 108 -8.98 -0.32 18.74
C ASP A 108 -9.13 -1.02 17.38
N ARG A 109 -9.90 -0.43 16.45
CA ARG A 109 -10.10 -1.00 15.11
C ARG A 109 -8.82 -0.99 14.28
N VAL A 110 -8.01 0.07 14.38
CA VAL A 110 -6.73 0.13 13.65
C VAL A 110 -5.74 -0.89 14.22
N LEU A 111 -5.62 -0.99 15.54
CA LEU A 111 -4.74 -1.95 16.20
C LEU A 111 -5.18 -3.40 15.94
N PHE A 112 -6.50 -3.68 16.02
CA PHE A 112 -7.05 -4.98 15.68
C PHE A 112 -6.72 -5.39 14.25
N MET A 113 -6.90 -4.48 13.29
CA MET A 113 -6.55 -4.73 11.89
C MET A 113 -5.05 -4.99 11.73
N ALA A 114 -4.19 -4.19 12.35
CA ALA A 114 -2.74 -4.37 12.29
C ALA A 114 -2.33 -5.76 12.81
N GLU A 115 -2.88 -6.18 13.95
CA GLU A 115 -2.64 -7.49 14.56
C GLU A 115 -3.10 -8.65 13.64
N VAL A 116 -4.30 -8.55 13.06
CA VAL A 116 -4.83 -9.56 12.11
C VAL A 116 -3.90 -9.77 10.92
N TYR A 117 -3.21 -8.71 10.46
CA TYR A 117 -2.27 -8.79 9.35
C TYR A 117 -0.80 -8.98 9.79
N GLY A 118 -0.55 -9.21 11.08
CA GLY A 118 0.79 -9.47 11.61
C GLY A 118 1.72 -8.26 11.53
N ILE A 119 1.17 -7.05 11.71
CA ILE A 119 1.93 -5.79 11.66
C ILE A 119 1.97 -5.19 13.07
N PRO A 120 3.17 -4.94 13.64
CA PRO A 120 3.30 -4.25 14.93
C PRO A 120 2.60 -2.89 14.95
N GLY A 121 1.73 -2.68 15.94
CA GLY A 121 0.94 -1.46 16.11
C GLY A 121 1.39 -0.60 17.29
N TYR A 122 1.50 0.72 17.09
CA TYR A 122 1.87 1.70 18.10
C TYR A 122 0.85 2.83 18.17
N VAL A 123 0.59 3.36 19.36
CA VAL A 123 -0.21 4.57 19.55
C VAL A 123 0.70 5.70 19.98
N VAL A 124 0.66 6.81 19.25
CA VAL A 124 1.41 8.03 19.56
C VAL A 124 0.41 9.13 19.87
N PHE A 125 0.46 9.63 21.10
CA PHE A 125 -0.33 10.80 21.48
C PHE A 125 0.34 12.07 20.98
N ASN A 126 -0.40 12.82 20.17
CA ASN A 126 -0.02 14.13 19.65
C ASN A 126 -0.73 15.23 20.43
N LYS A 127 -0.25 16.47 20.26
CA LYS A 127 -0.75 17.68 20.94
C LYS A 127 -0.60 17.61 22.46
N CYS A 128 0.52 17.08 22.92
CA CYS A 128 0.84 16.96 24.35
C CYS A 128 1.10 18.31 25.03
N ASP A 129 1.21 19.38 24.25
CA ASP A 129 1.34 20.77 24.66
C ASP A 129 0.02 21.45 25.03
N LEU A 130 -1.13 20.87 24.64
CA LEU A 130 -2.47 21.35 24.99
C LEU A 130 -2.87 20.94 26.42
#